data_AF-A0A7C5DF18-F1
#
_entry.id   AF-A0A7C5DF18-F1
#
_cell.length_a   1.000
_cell.length_b   1.000
_cell.length_c   1.000
_cell.angle_alpha   90.00
_cell.angle_beta   90.00
_cell.angle_gamma   90.00
#
_symmetry.space_group_name_H-M   'P 1'
#
loop_
_entity.id
_entity.type
_entity.pdbx_description
1 polymer ?
#
loop_
_entity_poly.entity_id
_entity_poly.type
_entity_poly.pdbx_seq_one_letter_code
_entity_poly.pdbx_strand_id
1 'polypeptide(L)'
;MEVKEFLSNIPFYLSEVGKFNDVVLSTRITLRRNIDTYKFVNKADQPQLKEIINCFENFDSLREDFSHFYKADELIADERELLYERNHVGLGFISEPSNKAIMINNEENS
;
A
#
# COMPACT_ATOMS: atom_id res chain seq x y z
N MET A 1 -4.08 -1.64 -12.93
CA MET A 1 -4.93 -2.70 -12.37
C MET A 1 -5.90 -2.04 -11.42
N GLU A 2 -7.20 -2.27 -11.58
CA GLU A 2 -8.18 -1.84 -10.58
C GLU A 2 -8.07 -2.71 -9.34
N VAL A 3 -8.36 -2.16 -8.16
CA VAL A 3 -8.30 -2.93 -6.88
C VAL A 3 -9.17 -4.18 -6.93
N LYS A 4 -10.30 -4.14 -7.64
CA LYS A 4 -11.22 -5.27 -7.81
C LYS A 4 -10.61 -6.45 -8.55
N GLU A 5 -9.61 -6.22 -9.42
CA GLU A 5 -8.92 -7.30 -10.13
C GLU A 5 -8.16 -8.22 -9.16
N PHE A 6 -7.81 -7.76 -7.96
CA PHE A 6 -7.25 -8.62 -6.91
C PHE A 6 -8.20 -9.75 -6.51
N LEU A 7 -9.51 -9.63 -6.69
CA LEU A 7 -10.45 -10.72 -6.36
C LEU A 7 -10.30 -11.93 -7.30
N SER A 8 -9.84 -11.70 -8.52
CA SER A 8 -9.71 -12.73 -9.54
C SER A 8 -8.41 -13.53 -9.43
N ASN A 9 -7.46 -13.06 -8.61
CA ASN A 9 -6.12 -13.62 -8.51
C ASN A 9 -5.83 -14.16 -7.10
N ILE A 10 -5.00 -15.20 -7.04
CA ILE A 10 -4.36 -15.63 -5.80
C ILE A 10 -3.08 -14.80 -5.66
N PRO A 11 -2.89 -14.06 -4.55
CA PRO A 11 -1.69 -13.26 -4.32
C PRO A 11 -0.44 -14.13 -4.40
N PHE A 12 0.65 -13.57 -4.92
CA PHE A 12 1.89 -14.29 -5.14
C PHE A 12 2.42 -14.98 -3.88
N TYR A 13 2.35 -14.30 -2.72
CA TYR A 13 2.79 -14.85 -1.44
C TYR A 13 1.98 -16.06 -0.94
N LEU A 14 0.79 -16.31 -1.50
CA LEU A 14 -0.04 -17.48 -1.19
C LEU A 14 0.08 -18.58 -2.25
N SER A 15 0.54 -18.26 -3.45
CA SER A 15 0.61 -19.22 -4.56
C SER A 15 1.97 -19.91 -4.67
N GLU A 16 3.06 -19.26 -4.21
CA GLU A 16 4.40 -19.85 -4.27
C GLU A 16 4.72 -20.81 -3.11
N VAL A 17 5.47 -21.86 -3.44
CA VAL A 17 5.99 -22.83 -2.47
C VAL A 17 7.31 -22.30 -1.89
N GLY A 18 7.19 -21.57 -0.78
CA GLY A 18 8.32 -21.18 0.04
C GLY A 18 8.88 -22.33 0.89
N LYS A 19 9.98 -22.08 1.59
CA LYS A 19 10.52 -23.00 2.58
C LYS A 19 9.55 -23.12 3.76
N PHE A 20 9.22 -24.35 4.18
CA PHE A 20 8.28 -24.64 5.27
C PHE A 20 6.84 -24.14 5.01
N ASN A 21 6.37 -24.22 3.76
CA ASN A 21 5.02 -23.81 3.36
C ASN A 21 3.88 -24.67 3.97
N ASP A 22 4.22 -25.78 4.63
CA ASP A 22 3.31 -26.60 5.42
C ASP A 22 2.92 -25.93 6.76
N VAL A 23 3.71 -24.96 7.23
CA VAL A 23 3.49 -24.27 8.51
C VAL A 23 3.47 -22.74 8.34
N VAL A 24 4.37 -22.18 7.52
CA VAL A 24 4.52 -20.74 7.33
C VAL A 24 3.68 -20.27 6.15
N LEU A 25 2.64 -19.48 6.43
CA LEU A 25 1.72 -18.96 5.42
C LEU A 25 2.33 -17.81 4.60
N SER A 26 3.03 -16.88 5.25
CA SER A 26 3.66 -15.75 4.59
C SER A 26 4.76 -15.14 5.47
N THR A 27 5.68 -14.40 4.85
CA THR A 27 6.69 -13.60 5.54
C THR A 27 6.53 -12.15 5.11
N ARG A 28 6.50 -11.22 6.08
CA ARG A 28 6.38 -9.79 5.81
C ARG A 28 7.51 -9.01 6.49
N ILE A 29 8.19 -8.18 5.71
CA ILE A 29 9.22 -7.25 6.21
C ILE A 29 8.69 -5.83 5.98
N THR A 30 8.74 -4.99 7.01
CA THR A 30 8.28 -3.59 6.90
C THR A 30 9.35 -2.64 7.41
N LEU A 31 9.68 -1.64 6.58
CA LEU A 31 10.58 -0.56 6.94
C LEU A 31 9.78 0.73 7.09
N ARG A 32 9.71 1.27 8.31
CA ARG A 32 9.07 2.55 8.59
C ARG A 32 10.11 3.66 8.58
N ARG A 33 9.89 4.71 7.80
CA ARG A 33 10.78 5.88 7.67
C ARG A 33 9.96 7.15 7.70
N ASN A 34 10.61 8.25 8.08
CA ASN A 34 10.10 9.60 7.88
C ASN A 34 11.02 10.28 6.87
N ILE A 35 10.47 11.23 6.12
CA ILE A 35 11.22 11.99 5.11
C ILE A 35 11.80 13.21 5.79
N ASP A 36 13.07 13.50 5.50
CA ASP A 36 13.71 14.72 5.98
C ASP A 36 12.92 15.96 5.50
N THR A 37 13.07 17.10 6.18
CA THR A 37 12.35 18.37 5.92
C THR A 37 10.85 18.41 6.26
N TYR A 38 10.18 17.25 6.40
CA TYR A 38 8.77 17.19 6.80
C TYR A 38 8.60 16.93 8.30
N LYS A 39 7.52 17.47 8.86
CA LYS A 39 7.14 17.17 10.25
C LYS A 39 6.62 15.72 10.32
N PHE A 40 6.75 15.10 11.49
CA PHE A 40 6.08 13.83 11.76
C PHE A 40 4.58 13.93 11.51
N VAL A 41 3.95 12.81 11.14
CA VAL A 41 2.54 12.74 10.72
C VAL A 41 1.58 13.40 11.72
N ASN A 42 1.83 13.28 13.02
CA ASN A 42 1.01 13.87 14.09
C ASN A 42 1.18 15.41 14.26
N LYS A 43 2.13 16.02 13.55
CA LYS A 43 2.47 17.45 13.60
C LYS A 43 2.47 18.13 12.23
N ALA A 44 2.51 17.36 11.15
CA ALA A 44 2.40 17.85 9.79
C ALA A 44 1.02 18.45 9.54
N ASP A 45 0.96 19.48 8.71
CA ASP A 45 -0.29 20.04 8.23
C ASP A 45 -0.79 19.31 6.98
N GLN A 46 -2.06 19.54 6.63
CA GLN A 46 -2.69 18.91 5.47
C GLN A 46 -1.94 19.20 4.15
N PRO A 47 -1.47 20.43 3.87
CA PRO A 47 -0.65 20.71 2.70
C PRO A 47 0.62 19.86 2.62
N GLN A 48 1.39 19.75 3.73
CA GLN A 48 2.61 18.94 3.76
C GLN A 48 2.34 17.47 3.48
N LEU A 49 1.27 16.91 4.06
CA LEU A 49 0.91 15.51 3.83
C LEU A 49 0.51 15.25 2.36
N LYS A 50 -0.22 16.18 1.74
CA LYS A 50 -0.58 16.09 0.32
C LYS A 50 0.63 16.23 -0.60
N GLU A 51 1.55 17.13 -0.26
CA GLU A 51 2.79 17.31 -1.01
C GLU A 51 3.62 16.02 -1.06
N ILE A 52 3.75 15.33 0.08
CA ILE A 52 4.44 14.03 0.14
C ILE A 52 3.78 13.01 -0.79
N ILE A 53 2.45 12.89 -0.76
CA ILE A 53 1.72 11.93 -1.62
C ILE A 53 1.94 12.25 -3.09
N ASN A 54 1.82 13.51 -3.47
CA ASN A 54 2.04 13.95 -4.85
C ASN A 54 3.50 13.74 -5.28
N CYS A 55 4.47 13.87 -4.38
CA CYS A 55 5.87 13.57 -4.66
C CYS A 55 6.06 12.10 -5.03
N PHE A 56 5.51 11.16 -4.24
CA PHE A 56 5.60 9.73 -4.55
C PHE A 56 4.81 9.32 -5.78
N GLU A 57 3.62 9.89 -5.99
CA GLU A 57 2.81 9.62 -7.17
C GLU A 57 3.57 9.93 -8.47
N ASN A 58 4.39 10.98 -8.48
CA ASN A 58 5.15 11.45 -9.63
C ASN A 58 6.62 10.99 -9.62
N PHE A 59 7.01 10.08 -8.72
CA PHE A 59 8.40 9.64 -8.61
C PHE A 59 8.67 8.46 -9.57
N ASP A 60 9.14 8.79 -10.77
CA ASP A 60 9.24 7.83 -11.88
C ASP A 60 10.06 6.58 -11.56
N SER A 61 11.15 6.68 -10.80
CA SER A 61 11.99 5.52 -10.50
C SER A 61 11.29 4.47 -9.62
N LEU A 62 10.29 4.86 -8.82
CA LEU A 62 9.50 3.90 -8.05
C LEU A 62 8.47 3.17 -8.91
N ARG A 63 8.12 3.71 -10.08
CA ARG A 63 7.15 3.07 -10.99
C ARG A 63 7.72 1.85 -11.71
N GLU A 64 9.04 1.71 -11.74
CA GLU A 64 9.70 0.49 -12.25
C GLU A 64 9.40 -0.72 -11.34
N ASP A 65 9.47 -0.52 -10.03
CA ASP A 65 9.23 -1.58 -9.03
C ASP A 65 7.75 -1.70 -8.63
N PHE A 66 7.01 -0.58 -8.62
CA PHE A 66 5.61 -0.52 -8.16
C PHE A 66 4.69 0.07 -9.23
N SER A 67 3.91 -0.79 -9.87
CA SER A 67 3.11 -0.45 -11.05
C SER A 67 1.80 0.30 -10.74
N HIS A 68 1.29 0.25 -9.51
CA HIS A 68 0.00 0.85 -9.13
C HIS A 68 0.14 1.75 -7.91
N PHE A 69 -0.52 2.92 -7.95
CA PHE A 69 -0.57 3.90 -6.86
C PHE A 69 -2.04 4.16 -6.51
N TYR A 70 -2.44 3.87 -5.28
CA TYR A 70 -3.82 4.07 -4.82
C TYR A 70 -3.88 5.05 -3.66
N LYS A 71 -4.63 6.14 -3.81
CA LYS A 71 -4.95 7.05 -2.71
C LYS A 71 -6.20 6.57 -1.99
N ALA A 72 -6.16 6.49 -0.67
CA ALA A 72 -7.23 5.89 0.11
C ALA A 72 -8.55 6.67 0.01
N ASP A 73 -8.49 7.98 -0.21
CA ASP A 73 -9.65 8.86 -0.38
C ASP A 73 -10.26 8.82 -1.79
N GLU A 74 -9.57 8.23 -2.76
CA GLU A 74 -10.08 7.99 -4.12
C GLU A 74 -10.73 6.60 -4.25
N LEU A 75 -10.48 5.68 -3.32
CA LEU A 75 -11.07 4.35 -3.29
C LEU A 75 -12.47 4.35 -2.66
N ILE A 76 -13.33 3.41 -3.06
CA ILE A 76 -14.57 3.14 -2.31
C ILE A 76 -14.28 2.31 -1.05
N ALA A 77 -15.26 2.19 -0.16
CA ALA A 77 -15.10 1.48 1.12
C ALA A 77 -14.66 0.02 0.92
N ASP A 78 -15.35 -0.72 0.05
CA ASP A 78 -15.08 -2.13 -0.23
C ASP A 78 -13.68 -2.34 -0.81
N GLU A 79 -13.15 -1.39 -1.60
CA GLU A 79 -11.79 -1.47 -2.14
C GLU A 79 -10.74 -1.28 -1.04
N ARG A 80 -10.97 -0.35 -0.10
CA ARG A 80 -10.11 -0.20 1.08
C ARG A 80 -10.14 -1.44 1.96
N GLU A 81 -11.31 -2.04 2.14
CA GLU A 81 -11.48 -3.26 2.92
C GLU A 81 -10.76 -4.44 2.26
N LEU A 82 -10.88 -4.59 0.94
CA LEU A 82 -10.15 -5.61 0.19
C LEU A 82 -8.63 -5.47 0.36
N LEU A 83 -8.08 -4.26 0.27
CA LEU A 83 -6.65 -4.03 0.51
C LEU A 83 -6.21 -4.39 1.95
N TYR A 84 -7.09 -4.19 2.93
CA TYR A 84 -6.83 -4.58 4.31
C TYR A 84 -6.87 -6.09 4.49
N GLU A 85 -7.89 -6.76 3.95
CA GLU A 85 -8.02 -8.23 3.98
C GLU A 85 -6.85 -8.92 3.25
N ARG A 86 -6.33 -8.30 2.20
CA ARG A 86 -5.12 -8.73 1.47
C ARG A 86 -3.82 -8.45 2.22
N ASN A 87 -3.87 -7.88 3.42
CA ASN A 87 -2.74 -7.48 4.27
C ASN A 87 -1.87 -6.34 3.73
N HIS A 88 -2.29 -5.62 2.70
CA HIS A 88 -1.52 -4.52 2.11
C HIS A 88 -1.50 -3.29 3.04
N VAL A 89 -2.64 -2.97 3.65
CA VAL A 89 -2.81 -1.79 4.51
C VAL A 89 -3.25 -2.16 5.93
N GLY A 90 -3.11 -1.21 6.86
CA GLY A 90 -3.65 -1.35 8.23
C GLY A 90 -5.00 -0.63 8.39
N LEU A 91 -5.66 -0.85 9.53
CA LEU A 91 -6.97 -0.26 9.86
C LEU A 91 -7.07 1.25 9.65
N GLY A 92 -5.98 1.98 9.93
CA GLY A 92 -5.94 3.43 9.73
C GLY A 92 -6.19 3.86 8.27
N PHE A 93 -5.89 3.02 7.29
CA PHE A 93 -6.17 3.30 5.88
C PHE A 93 -7.67 3.27 5.57
N ILE A 94 -8.43 2.45 6.31
CA ILE A 94 -9.89 2.35 6.22
C ILE A 94 -10.56 3.50 6.98
N SER A 95 -10.19 3.69 8.26
CA SER A 95 -10.91 4.58 9.17
C SER A 95 -10.64 6.06 8.93
N GLU A 96 -9.49 6.38 8.35
CA GLU A 96 -9.00 7.74 8.15
C GLU A 96 -8.30 7.85 6.79
N PRO A 97 -9.03 7.77 5.66
CA PRO A 97 -8.44 7.67 4.33
C PRO A 97 -7.69 8.93 3.88
N SER A 98 -7.90 10.07 4.55
CA SER A 98 -7.28 11.33 4.15
C SER A 98 -5.75 11.27 4.24
N ASN A 99 -5.09 11.69 3.16
CA ASN A 99 -3.63 11.71 3.02
C ASN A 99 -2.95 10.36 3.30
N LYS A 100 -3.51 9.28 2.75
CA LYS A 100 -2.89 7.96 2.75
C LYS A 100 -2.87 7.43 1.33
N ALA A 101 -1.77 6.80 0.97
CA ALA A 101 -1.62 6.12 -0.30
C ALA A 101 -0.81 4.86 -0.12
N ILE A 102 -0.94 3.93 -1.07
CA ILE A 102 -0.15 2.71 -1.15
C ILE A 102 0.31 2.49 -2.58
N MET A 103 1.53 1.98 -2.72
CA MET A 103 2.10 1.53 -3.98
C MET A 103 2.14 0.01 -3.97
N ILE A 104 1.67 -0.63 -5.04
CA ILE A 104 1.62 -2.09 -5.16
C ILE A 104 2.08 -2.47 -6.56
N ASN A 105 2.88 -3.54 -6.68
CA ASN A 105 3.29 -4.08 -7.97
C ASN A 105 2.28 -5.11 -8.52
N ASN A 106 2.55 -5.67 -9.70
CA ASN A 106 1.66 -6.66 -10.33
C ASN A 106 1.59 -8.01 -9.59
N GLU A 107 2.55 -8.29 -8.71
CA GLU A 107 2.62 -9.51 -7.90
C GLU A 107 1.97 -9.35 -6.52
N GLU A 108 1.36 -8.19 -6.26
CA GLU A 108 0.85 -7.81 -4.94
C GLU A 108 1.94 -7.62 -3.86
N ASN A 109 3.16 -7.24 -4.25
CA ASN A 109 4.17 -6.77 -3.30
C ASN A 109 3.98 -5.26 -3.05
N SER A 110 4.00 -4.85 -1.76
CA SER A 110 3.77 -3.48 -1.28
C SER A 110 4.84 -2.99 -0.30
#